data_AF-A0A151K1N4-F1
#
_entry.id   AF-A0A151K1N4-F1
#
_cell.length_a   1.000
_cell.length_b   1.000
_cell.length_c   1.000
_cell.angle_alpha   90.00
_cell.angle_beta   90.00
_cell.angle_gamma   90.00
#
_symmetry.space_group_name_H-M   'P 1'
#
loop_
_entity.id
_entity.type
_entity.pdbx_description
1 polymer ?
#
loop_
_entity_poly.entity_id
_entity_poly.type
_entity_poly.pdbx_seq_one_letter_code
_entity_poly.pdbx_strand_id
1 'polypeptide(L)'
;HHGRELSMSLETWKGLYEQRRNICKLLRNEYKNNFITISPMTATIYTHNDVTLVRLESATVLVMMIESTLRCMFDLDGCNDVTFEKLSRLVDTVDVKYTRFANVALNDIRKSDIFASSSIASSSLWFLTCTKKYCVTKKNLNTL
;
A
#
# COMPACT_ATOMS: atom_id res chain seq x y z
N HIS A 1 -26.74 4.08 -13.58
CA HIS A 1 -26.74 3.02 -12.56
C HIS A 1 -26.17 1.73 -13.13
N HIS A 2 -24.85 1.48 -13.02
CA HIS A 2 -24.22 0.15 -13.02
C HIS A 2 -22.75 0.31 -12.58
N GLY A 3 -22.46 -0.09 -11.34
CA GLY A 3 -21.14 0.03 -10.70
C GLY A 3 -21.25 0.69 -9.32
N ARG A 4 -21.26 -0.12 -8.25
CA ARG A 4 -21.12 0.34 -6.85
C ARG A 4 -19.66 0.71 -6.58
N GLU A 5 -19.14 1.67 -7.34
CA GLU A 5 -17.75 2.09 -7.24
C GLU A 5 -17.66 3.33 -6.34
N LEU A 6 -16.91 3.22 -5.26
CA LEU A 6 -16.55 4.36 -4.43
C LEU A 6 -15.38 5.07 -5.12
N SER A 7 -15.68 6.01 -6.02
CA SER A 7 -14.65 6.83 -6.65
C SER A 7 -14.21 7.92 -5.67
N MET A 8 -13.01 7.80 -5.11
CA MET A 8 -12.44 8.84 -4.25
C MET A 8 -10.99 9.13 -4.63
N SER A 9 -10.55 10.37 -4.40
CA SER A 9 -9.14 10.73 -4.60
C SER A 9 -8.25 9.99 -3.61
N LEU A 10 -6.99 9.79 -3.98
CA LEU A 10 -6.00 9.18 -3.09
C LEU A 10 -5.85 9.96 -1.78
N GLU A 11 -5.88 11.30 -1.84
CA GLU A 11 -5.83 12.17 -0.66
C GLU A 11 -7.03 11.94 0.27
N THR A 12 -8.23 11.78 -0.28
CA THR A 12 -9.45 11.50 0.51
C THR A 12 -9.37 10.12 1.17
N TRP A 13 -8.88 9.11 0.44
CA TRP A 13 -8.65 7.77 1.00
C TRP A 13 -7.63 7.79 2.13
N LYS A 14 -6.50 8.50 1.95
CA LYS A 14 -5.48 8.67 3.01
C LYS A 14 -6.06 9.33 4.25
N GLY A 15 -6.78 10.44 4.09
CA GLY A 15 -7.44 11.11 5.21
C GLY A 15 -8.44 10.19 5.94
N LEU A 16 -9.20 9.39 5.20
CA LEU A 16 -10.11 8.39 5.76
C LEU A 16 -9.36 7.31 6.56
N TYR A 17 -8.26 6.80 6.01
CA TYR A 17 -7.45 5.75 6.62
C TYR A 17 -6.67 6.23 7.86
N GLU A 18 -6.21 7.47 7.89
CA GLU A 18 -5.59 8.08 9.07
C GLU A 18 -6.60 8.20 10.22
N GLN A 19 -7.85 8.54 9.89
CA GLN A 19 -8.95 8.60 10.85
C GLN A 19 -9.48 7.23 11.27
N ARG A 20 -8.94 6.11 10.75
CA ARG A 20 -9.45 4.74 11.05
C ARG A 20 -9.61 4.46 12.53
N ARG A 21 -8.69 4.91 13.37
CA ARG A 21 -8.78 4.71 14.83
C ARG A 21 -9.97 5.45 15.42
N ASN A 22 -10.21 6.68 14.98
CA ASN A 22 -11.35 7.47 15.44
C ASN A 22 -12.67 6.88 14.92
N ILE A 23 -12.69 6.40 13.68
CA ILE A 23 -13.87 5.71 13.11
C ILE A 23 -14.15 4.41 13.86
N CYS A 24 -13.13 3.62 14.22
CA CYS A 24 -13.31 2.41 15.04
C CYS A 24 -13.85 2.74 16.44
N LYS A 25 -13.42 3.84 17.05
CA LYS A 25 -13.99 4.32 18.32
C LYS A 25 -15.43 4.80 18.16
N LEU A 26 -15.74 5.47 17.06
CA LEU A 26 -17.10 5.89 16.69
C LEU A 26 -18.04 4.68 16.53
N LEU A 27 -17.58 3.62 15.85
CA LEU A 27 -18.30 2.35 15.70
C LEU A 27 -18.56 1.64 17.03
N ARG A 28 -17.71 1.86 18.03
CA ARG A 28 -17.88 1.35 19.40
C ARG A 28 -18.75 2.26 20.28
N ASN A 29 -19.32 3.32 19.72
CA ASN A 29 -20.12 4.31 20.43
C ASN A 29 -19.34 5.00 21.57
N GLU A 30 -18.03 5.19 21.39
CA GLU A 30 -17.16 5.86 22.36
C GLU A 30 -17.23 7.41 22.25
N TYR A 31 -17.95 7.95 21.25
CA TYR A 31 -18.16 9.38 21.05
C TYR A 31 -19.63 9.76 21.24
N LYS A 32 -19.89 11.01 21.65
CA LYS A 32 -21.24 11.58 21.72
C LYS A 32 -21.86 11.87 20.36
N ASN A 33 -21.03 12.11 19.35
CA ASN A 33 -21.47 12.39 17.99
C ASN A 33 -21.43 11.12 17.16
N ASN A 34 -22.32 11.02 16.17
CA ASN A 34 -22.38 9.86 15.26
C ASN A 34 -21.62 10.08 13.95
N PHE A 35 -20.80 11.13 13.87
CA PHE A 35 -20.10 11.50 12.64
C PHE A 35 -18.68 12.01 12.88
N ILE A 36 -17.84 11.83 11.87
CA ILE A 36 -16.48 12.39 11.77
C ILE A 36 -16.36 13.07 10.41
N THR A 37 -15.88 14.31 10.41
CA THR A 37 -15.55 15.04 9.17
C THR A 37 -14.11 14.74 8.76
N ILE A 38 -13.94 14.40 7.49
CA ILE A 38 -12.70 13.95 6.84
C ILE A 38 -12.62 14.70 5.52
N SER A 39 -12.30 16.00 5.56
CA SER A 39 -12.39 16.91 4.40
C SER A 39 -11.85 16.26 3.12
N PRO A 40 -12.64 16.18 2.02
CA PRO A 40 -13.96 16.79 1.79
C PRO A 40 -15.18 15.88 2.13
N MET A 41 -14.95 14.77 2.81
CA MET A 41 -15.93 13.73 3.12
C MET A 41 -16.40 13.79 4.58
N THR A 42 -17.56 13.22 4.88
CA THR A 42 -18.05 13.00 6.24
C THR A 42 -18.44 11.53 6.37
N ALA A 43 -17.94 10.87 7.42
CA ALA A 43 -18.33 9.53 7.79
C ALA A 43 -19.41 9.63 8.88
N THR A 44 -20.57 9.01 8.65
CA THR A 44 -21.72 8.99 9.56
C THR A 44 -22.10 7.55 9.87
N ILE A 45 -22.44 7.26 11.13
CA ILE A 45 -22.84 5.93 11.57
C ILE A 45 -24.34 5.90 11.80
N TYR A 46 -24.98 4.88 11.23
CA TYR A 46 -26.39 4.59 11.41
C TYR A 46 -26.52 3.15 11.90
N THR A 47 -27.41 2.92 12.86
CA THR A 47 -27.80 1.56 13.25
C THR A 47 -29.21 1.33 12.74
N HIS A 48 -29.41 0.29 11.94
CA HIS A 48 -30.72 -0.10 11.44
C HIS A 48 -30.89 -1.61 11.58
N ASN A 49 -31.90 -2.06 12.34
CA ASN A 49 -32.18 -3.47 12.60
C ASN A 49 -30.94 -4.26 13.06
N ASP A 50 -30.25 -3.77 14.09
CA ASP A 50 -29.01 -4.35 14.64
C ASP A 50 -27.82 -4.43 13.67
N VAL A 51 -27.94 -3.82 12.49
CA VAL A 51 -26.84 -3.67 11.53
C VAL A 51 -26.29 -2.27 11.60
N THR A 52 -24.99 -2.17 11.88
CA THR A 52 -24.23 -0.92 11.81
C THR A 52 -23.87 -0.62 10.36
N LEU A 53 -24.37 0.51 9.87
CA LEU A 53 -24.07 1.08 8.57
C LEU A 53 -23.16 2.30 8.72
N VAL A 54 -22.18 2.39 7.84
CA VAL A 54 -21.34 3.57 7.67
C VAL A 54 -21.70 4.22 6.35
N ARG A 55 -22.12 5.48 6.42
CA ARG A 55 -22.35 6.33 5.26
C ARG A 55 -21.17 7.28 5.11
N LEU A 56 -20.54 7.19 3.96
CA LEU A 56 -19.47 8.06 3.50
C LEU A 56 -20.07 9.04 2.50
N GLU A 57 -20.05 10.33 2.83
CA GLU A 57 -20.71 11.37 2.05
C GLU A 57 -19.76 12.53 1.73
N SER A 58 -19.69 12.92 0.47
CA SER A 58 -19.05 14.14 -0.04
C SER A 58 -19.99 14.84 -1.02
N ALA A 59 -19.56 15.97 -1.59
CA ALA A 59 -20.35 16.72 -2.57
C ALA A 59 -20.74 15.90 -3.82
N THR A 60 -19.97 14.86 -4.17
CA THR A 60 -20.18 14.07 -5.39
C THR A 60 -20.38 12.58 -5.13
N VAL A 61 -20.17 12.12 -3.90
CA VAL A 61 -20.13 10.69 -3.57
C VAL A 61 -20.99 10.43 -2.34
N LEU A 62 -21.90 9.46 -2.44
CA LEU A 62 -22.62 8.91 -1.30
C LEU A 62 -22.55 7.39 -1.38
N VAL A 63 -21.90 6.78 -0.39
CA VAL A 63 -21.82 5.32 -0.28
C VAL A 63 -22.25 4.90 1.11
N MET A 64 -23.10 3.89 1.16
CA MET A 64 -23.44 3.19 2.39
C MET A 64 -22.86 1.79 2.35
N MET A 65 -22.20 1.39 3.43
CA MET A 65 -21.65 0.06 3.59
C MET A 65 -21.87 -0.43 5.02
N ILE A 66 -21.88 -1.74 5.21
CA ILE A 66 -21.90 -2.32 6.55
C ILE A 66 -20.52 -2.14 7.21
N GLU A 67 -20.49 -2.08 8.54
CA GLU A 67 -19.26 -1.93 9.32
C GLU A 67 -18.15 -2.93 8.91
N SER A 68 -18.50 -4.19 8.68
CA SER A 68 -17.54 -5.22 8.30
C SER A 68 -16.88 -4.94 6.96
N THR A 69 -17.61 -4.39 5.98
CA THR A 69 -17.02 -3.97 4.70
C THR A 69 -15.98 -2.88 4.89
N LEU A 70 -16.27 -1.86 5.71
CA LEU A 70 -15.31 -0.79 5.99
C LEU A 70 -14.05 -1.31 6.68
N ARG A 71 -14.21 -2.21 7.66
CA ARG A 71 -13.07 -2.86 8.35
C ARG A 71 -12.21 -3.65 7.37
N CYS A 72 -12.82 -4.45 6.49
CA CYS A 72 -12.11 -5.17 5.45
C CYS A 72 -11.32 -4.22 4.53
N MET A 73 -11.88 -3.05 4.18
CA MET A 73 -11.16 -2.06 3.37
C MET A 73 -9.91 -1.52 4.09
N PHE A 74 -10.00 -1.26 5.40
CA PHE A 74 -8.82 -0.84 6.19
C PHE A 74 -7.78 -1.95 6.32
N ASP A 75 -8.20 -3.21 6.50
CA ASP A 75 -7.29 -4.35 6.64
C ASP A 75 -6.55 -4.67 5.32
N LEU A 76 -7.21 -4.47 4.17
CA LEU A 76 -6.61 -4.65 2.85
C LEU A 76 -5.46 -3.66 2.60
N ASP A 77 -5.62 -2.40 3.03
CA ASP A 77 -4.57 -1.38 2.90
C ASP A 77 -3.33 -1.75 3.73
N GLY A 78 -3.54 -2.19 4.98
CA GLY A 78 -2.44 -2.72 5.82
C GLY A 78 -1.79 -3.97 5.23
N CYS A 79 -2.55 -4.84 4.57
CA CYS A 79 -2.01 -6.01 3.88
C CYS A 79 -1.10 -5.63 2.70
N ASN A 80 -1.44 -4.55 1.98
CA ASN A 80 -0.59 -4.02 0.91
C ASN A 80 0.77 -3.61 1.47
N ASP A 81 0.81 -2.83 2.54
CA ASP A 81 2.07 -2.38 3.16
C ASP A 81 2.98 -3.55 3.57
N VAL A 82 2.40 -4.57 4.24
CA VAL A 82 3.14 -5.78 4.64
C VAL A 82 3.67 -6.55 3.42
N THR A 83 2.88 -6.63 2.35
CA THR A 83 3.28 -7.31 1.12
C THR A 83 4.41 -6.57 0.41
N PHE A 84 4.36 -5.24 0.35
CA PHE A 84 5.45 -4.42 -0.19
C PHE A 84 6.73 -4.55 0.63
N GLU A 85 6.62 -4.58 1.96
CA GLU A 85 7.78 -4.78 2.83
C GLU A 85 8.45 -6.15 2.57
N LYS A 86 7.64 -7.22 2.46
CA LYS A 86 8.14 -8.56 2.12
C LYS A 86 8.84 -8.58 0.76
N LEU A 87 8.25 -7.94 -0.25
CA LEU A 87 8.86 -7.80 -1.57
C LEU A 87 10.19 -7.04 -1.52
N SER A 88 10.24 -5.94 -0.76
CA SER A 88 11.48 -5.16 -0.56
C SER A 88 12.59 -6.03 0.03
N ARG A 89 12.30 -6.78 1.10
CA ARG A 89 13.28 -7.68 1.75
C ARG A 89 13.74 -8.81 0.82
N LEU A 90 12.84 -9.32 -0.03
CA LEU A 90 13.19 -10.32 -1.03
C LEU A 90 14.15 -9.75 -2.08
N VAL A 91 13.87 -8.55 -2.57
CA VAL A 91 14.74 -7.83 -3.52
C VAL A 91 16.13 -7.61 -2.91
N ASP A 92 16.21 -7.18 -1.66
CA ASP A 92 17.49 -7.01 -0.95
C ASP A 92 18.26 -8.34 -0.82
N THR A 93 17.56 -9.45 -0.56
CA THR A 93 18.16 -10.79 -0.48
C THR A 93 18.73 -11.23 -1.84
N VAL A 94 17.98 -11.00 -2.92
CA VAL A 94 18.43 -11.32 -4.28
C VAL A 94 19.64 -10.48 -4.67
N ASP A 95 19.64 -9.20 -4.32
CA ASP A 95 20.73 -8.26 -4.61
C ASP A 95 22.04 -8.65 -3.92
N VAL A 96 21.99 -9.06 -2.65
CA VAL A 96 23.16 -9.57 -1.91
C VAL A 96 23.71 -10.84 -2.58
N LYS A 97 22.83 -11.79 -2.92
CA LYS A 97 23.25 -13.02 -3.61
C LYS A 97 23.87 -12.72 -4.98
N TYR A 98 23.23 -11.84 -5.74
CA TYR A 98 23.71 -11.43 -7.06
C TYR A 98 25.08 -10.76 -6.98
N THR A 99 25.26 -9.82 -6.05
CA THR A 99 26.55 -9.15 -5.79
C THR A 99 27.63 -10.17 -5.42
N ARG A 100 27.30 -11.17 -4.59
CA ARG A 100 28.23 -12.25 -4.25
C ARG A 100 28.62 -13.08 -5.46
N PHE A 101 27.66 -13.48 -6.30
CA PHE A 101 27.95 -14.23 -7.52
C PHE A 101 28.80 -13.42 -8.50
N ALA A 102 28.48 -12.13 -8.69
CA ALA A 102 29.26 -11.23 -9.53
C ALA A 102 30.71 -11.12 -9.04
N ASN A 103 30.92 -10.98 -7.73
CA ASN A 103 32.26 -10.90 -7.15
C ASN A 103 33.06 -12.19 -7.33
N VAL A 104 32.43 -13.37 -7.19
CA VAL A 104 33.09 -14.66 -7.45
C VAL A 104 33.49 -14.75 -8.93
N ALA A 105 32.56 -14.48 -9.84
CA ALA A 105 32.83 -14.51 -11.28
C ALA A 105 33.94 -13.52 -11.67
N LEU A 106 33.92 -12.28 -11.15
CA LEU A 106 34.96 -11.29 -11.37
C LEU A 106 36.33 -11.71 -10.84
N ASN A 107 36.38 -12.35 -9.67
CA ASN A 107 37.62 -12.85 -9.09
C ASN A 107 38.20 -14.04 -9.86
N ASP A 108 37.35 -14.92 -10.39
CA ASP A 108 37.77 -16.02 -11.26
C ASP A 108 38.24 -15.50 -12.63
N ILE A 109 37.53 -14.54 -13.22
CA ILE A 109 37.94 -13.86 -14.47
C ILE A 109 39.26 -13.11 -14.29
N ARG A 110 39.50 -12.46 -13.15
CA ARG A 110 40.80 -11.81 -12.85
C ARG A 110 41.94 -12.81 -12.66
N LYS A 111 41.66 -14.08 -12.36
CA LYS A 111 42.67 -15.14 -12.30
C LYS A 111 42.96 -15.77 -13.66
N SER A 112 41.98 -15.74 -14.56
CA SER A 112 42.13 -16.15 -15.96
C SER A 112 42.13 -14.92 -16.84
N ASP A 113 43.26 -14.22 -16.97
CA ASP A 113 43.35 -13.20 -18.01
C ASP A 113 42.96 -13.84 -19.36
N ILE A 114 42.05 -13.15 -20.06
CA ILE A 114 41.55 -13.34 -21.43
C ILE A 114 40.08 -13.83 -21.52
N PHE A 115 39.26 -12.87 -21.99
CA PHE A 115 37.97 -12.98 -22.72
C PHE A 115 36.62 -12.77 -22.00
N ALA A 116 36.13 -11.54 -22.18
CA ALA A 116 34.76 -11.14 -22.52
C ALA A 116 33.56 -11.74 -21.76
N SER A 117 32.99 -10.94 -20.84
CA SER A 117 31.53 -10.97 -20.60
C SER A 117 31.03 -9.66 -19.95
N SER A 118 31.18 -8.53 -20.64
CA SER A 118 30.63 -7.23 -20.20
C SER A 118 29.14 -7.02 -20.52
N SER A 119 28.42 -8.02 -21.06
CA SER A 119 27.02 -7.86 -21.49
C SER A 119 25.94 -8.56 -20.64
N ILE A 120 26.28 -9.53 -19.79
CA ILE A 120 25.25 -10.26 -19.02
C ILE A 120 24.95 -9.57 -17.68
N ALA A 121 25.91 -8.84 -17.12
CA ALA A 121 25.74 -8.15 -15.84
C ALA A 121 24.89 -6.86 -15.93
N SER A 122 24.68 -6.30 -17.13
CA SER A 122 24.03 -5.00 -17.30
C SER A 122 22.51 -5.08 -17.26
N SER A 123 21.89 -6.07 -17.92
CA SER A 123 20.43 -6.17 -18.04
C SER A 123 19.74 -6.59 -16.73
N SER A 124 20.33 -7.55 -16.01
CA SER A 124 19.85 -8.02 -14.70
C SER A 124 20.04 -6.97 -13.60
N LEU A 125 21.16 -6.23 -13.62
CA LEU A 125 21.40 -5.11 -12.70
C LEU A 125 20.45 -3.94 -12.98
N TRP A 126 20.12 -3.68 -14.25
CA TRP A 126 19.09 -2.70 -14.64
C TRP A 126 17.71 -3.10 -14.14
N PHE A 127 17.34 -4.37 -14.27
CA PHE A 127 16.06 -4.86 -13.77
C PHE A 127 15.97 -4.72 -12.24
N LEU A 128 17.01 -5.14 -11.52
CA LEU A 128 17.12 -5.00 -10.06
C LEU A 128 17.05 -3.55 -9.59
N THR A 129 17.79 -2.64 -10.25
CA THR A 129 17.75 -1.21 -9.93
C THR A 129 16.39 -0.58 -10.25
N CYS A 130 15.73 -0.96 -11.35
CA CYS A 130 14.36 -0.55 -11.64
C CYS A 130 13.38 -1.04 -10.57
N THR A 131 13.44 -2.30 -10.16
CA THR A 131 12.56 -2.84 -9.09
C THR A 131 12.82 -2.17 -7.74
N LYS A 132 14.09 -1.91 -7.38
CA LYS A 132 14.43 -1.16 -6.17
C LYS A 132 13.88 0.26 -6.22
N LYS A 133 14.07 0.96 -7.34
CA LYS A 133 13.57 2.34 -7.51
C LYS A 133 12.05 2.39 -7.41
N TYR A 134 11.34 1.45 -8.03
CA TYR A 134 9.88 1.34 -7.93
C TYR A 134 9.43 1.08 -6.48
N CYS A 135 10.06 0.14 -5.77
CA CYS A 135 9.73 -0.16 -4.37
C CYS A 135 9.97 1.04 -3.44
N VAL A 136 11.08 1.78 -3.63
CA VAL A 136 11.40 2.99 -2.86
C VAL A 136 10.43 4.12 -3.17
N THR A 137 10.12 4.38 -4.45
CA THR A 137 9.17 5.44 -4.84
C THR A 137 7.77 5.14 -4.28
N LYS A 138 7.33 3.88 -4.31
CA LYS A 138 6.04 3.49 -3.74
C LYS A 138 6.01 3.58 -2.22
N LYS A 139 7.09 3.19 -1.53
CA LYS A 139 7.23 3.39 -0.08
C LYS A 139 7.12 4.86 0.30
N ASN A 140 7.79 5.75 -0.43
CA ASN A 140 7.75 7.19 -0.17
C ASN A 140 6.37 7.83 -0.41
N LEU A 141 5.60 7.32 -1.38
CA LEU A 141 4.22 7.73 -1.63
C LEU A 141 3.25 7.31 -0.50
N ASN A 142 3.57 6.27 0.27
CA ASN A 142 2.76 5.79 1.40
C ASN A 142 3.16 6.42 2.75
N THR A 143 4.29 7.13 2.82
CA THR A 143 4.79 7.82 4.04
C THR A 143 4.64 9.35 4.03
N LEU A 144 4.03 9.92 2.99
CA LEU A 144 3.56 11.31 2.91
C LEU A 144 2.04 11.36 3.06
#